data_AF-A0A0K1EDP5-F1
#
_entry.id   AF-A0A0K1EDP5-F1
#
_cell.length_a   1.000
_cell.length_b   1.000
_cell.length_c   1.000
_cell.angle_alpha   90.00
_cell.angle_beta   90.00
_cell.angle_gamma   90.00
#
_symmetry.space_group_name_H-M   'P 1'
#
loop_
_entity.id
_entity.type
_entity.pdbx_description
1 polymer ?
#
loop_
_entity_poly.entity_id
_entity_poly.type
_entity_poly.pdbx_seq_one_letter_code
_entity_poly.pdbx_strand_id
1 'polypeptide(L)'
;MQSASGKGWIAASALVTASGCAVLSGLDAFVVDDDAGDRAGGAGSGGEAGSGVSGGSSAGEGGSSSIVCGDGRVEGAEACDDGNTTPNDGCTSCGIDDGFLCQGQPSVCELSTRIVVTEGPGLGISIPDDSRYDGSVASMECVTLPVAAGIGARVGKVELVIGIQHPFVGDLVIKVVSPTGTVLTVLSRPGVSDPGDTSFGSNGDSSNLEAAHPVRFADGEERSAETMGNSIGGGSVVCKDDNRCDYAPAPERGPGTSFADFFLEPVAGDWLACVADGDSNDFGFIDAVSLSVWTG
;
A
#
# COMPACT_ATOMS: atom_id res chain seq x y z
N MET A 1 -15.67 2.24 -62.96
CA MET A 1 -15.31 0.93 -63.54
C MET A 1 -14.19 0.35 -62.71
N GLN A 2 -14.37 -0.88 -62.26
CA GLN A 2 -13.58 -1.60 -61.27
C GLN A 2 -12.13 -1.76 -61.70
N SER A 3 -11.19 -1.68 -60.75
CA SER A 3 -9.93 -2.40 -60.85
C SER A 3 -9.58 -2.96 -59.47
N ALA A 4 -9.77 -4.26 -59.34
CA ALA A 4 -9.31 -5.05 -58.21
C ALA A 4 -7.95 -5.68 -58.60
N SER A 5 -6.98 -5.54 -57.70
CA SER A 5 -5.72 -6.27 -57.61
C SER A 5 -5.30 -6.14 -56.14
N GLY A 6 -5.00 -7.16 -55.36
CA GLY A 6 -4.64 -8.54 -55.67
C GLY A 6 -3.46 -8.95 -54.78
N LYS A 7 -3.79 -9.47 -53.58
CA LYS A 7 -3.03 -10.46 -52.77
C LYS A 7 -1.66 -10.07 -52.19
N GLY A 8 -1.51 -10.36 -50.90
CA GLY A 8 -0.20 -10.51 -50.23
C GLY A 8 -0.32 -10.62 -48.72
N TRP A 9 -0.71 -11.79 -48.20
CA TRP A 9 -0.63 -12.12 -46.78
C TRP A 9 0.82 -12.48 -46.45
N ILE A 10 1.44 -11.81 -45.47
CA ILE A 10 2.66 -12.28 -44.83
C ILE A 10 2.36 -12.37 -43.34
N ALA A 11 2.15 -13.61 -42.87
CA ALA A 11 2.15 -13.94 -41.47
C ALA A 11 3.61 -13.96 -40.99
N ALA A 12 3.98 -13.04 -40.10
CA ALA A 12 5.24 -13.13 -39.37
C ALA A 12 5.05 -14.10 -38.21
N SER A 13 5.47 -15.35 -38.40
CA SER A 13 5.71 -16.29 -37.30
C SER A 13 6.95 -15.84 -36.54
N ALA A 14 6.77 -15.27 -35.35
CA ALA A 14 7.86 -15.09 -34.41
C ALA A 14 8.14 -16.43 -33.72
N LEU A 15 9.30 -16.99 -34.05
CA LEU A 15 9.84 -18.21 -33.48
C LEU A 15 10.25 -17.92 -32.03
N VAL A 16 9.55 -18.51 -31.06
CA VAL A 16 10.00 -18.56 -29.66
C VAL A 16 11.13 -19.56 -29.57
N THR A 17 12.38 -19.09 -29.44
CA THR A 17 13.49 -19.94 -29.03
C THR A 17 13.56 -19.95 -27.50
N ALA A 18 12.92 -20.96 -26.90
CA ALA A 18 13.18 -21.35 -25.53
C ALA A 18 14.61 -21.91 -25.45
N SER A 19 15.46 -21.28 -24.65
CA SER A 19 16.81 -21.75 -24.36
C SER A 19 17.01 -21.74 -22.86
N GLY A 20 17.38 -22.91 -22.32
CA GLY A 20 18.07 -23.00 -21.03
C GLY A 20 17.24 -23.49 -19.85
N CYS A 21 17.01 -24.80 -19.80
CA CYS A 21 16.77 -25.52 -18.55
C CYS A 21 18.07 -25.53 -17.73
N ALA A 22 18.04 -24.97 -16.51
CA ALA A 22 19.08 -25.18 -15.50
C ALA A 22 18.40 -25.53 -14.18
N VAL A 23 18.43 -26.82 -13.87
CA VAL A 23 18.14 -27.39 -12.56
C VAL A 23 19.26 -27.03 -11.60
N LEU A 24 18.94 -26.35 -10.50
CA LEU A 24 19.77 -26.35 -9.30
C LEU A 24 18.90 -26.72 -8.11
N SER A 25 19.10 -27.97 -7.70
CA SER A 25 18.81 -28.56 -6.41
C SER A 25 19.45 -27.78 -5.28
N GLY A 26 18.68 -27.48 -4.23
CA GLY A 26 19.19 -26.91 -2.99
C GLY A 26 18.06 -26.57 -2.03
N LEU A 27 17.42 -27.62 -1.48
CA LEU A 27 16.63 -27.52 -0.26
C LEU A 27 17.60 -27.25 0.89
N ASP A 28 17.43 -26.14 1.60
CA ASP A 28 17.70 -26.08 3.04
C ASP A 28 16.74 -25.05 3.65
N ALA A 29 15.74 -25.59 4.35
CA ALA A 29 14.82 -24.85 5.18
C ALA A 29 15.59 -24.37 6.42
N PHE A 30 15.77 -23.05 6.55
CA PHE A 30 16.19 -22.46 7.81
C PHE A 30 14.95 -22.14 8.62
N VAL A 31 14.63 -23.03 9.57
CA VAL A 31 13.65 -22.83 10.63
C VAL A 31 14.35 -22.04 11.73
N VAL A 32 13.80 -20.89 12.12
CA VAL A 32 14.20 -20.19 13.34
C VAL A 32 13.37 -20.76 14.49
N ASP A 33 14.05 -21.27 15.50
CA ASP A 33 13.50 -21.89 16.70
C ASP A 33 12.98 -20.80 17.66
N ASP A 34 11.79 -21.03 18.18
CA ASP A 34 11.05 -20.18 19.12
C ASP A 34 11.45 -20.60 20.55
N ASP A 35 12.36 -19.86 21.19
CA ASP A 35 12.75 -20.11 22.58
C ASP A 35 12.07 -19.10 23.52
N ALA A 36 10.90 -19.52 24.00
CA ALA A 36 10.16 -18.92 25.09
C ALA A 36 10.93 -19.01 26.42
N GLY A 37 11.32 -17.85 26.96
CA GLY A 37 11.99 -17.70 28.25
C GLY A 37 11.03 -17.29 29.39
N ASP A 38 10.56 -18.30 30.10
CA ASP A 38 9.75 -18.29 31.33
C ASP A 38 10.36 -17.46 32.49
N ARG A 39 9.56 -16.62 33.17
CA ARG A 39 9.77 -16.22 34.58
C ARG A 39 8.45 -16.03 35.33
N ALA A 40 8.16 -17.04 36.15
CA ALA A 40 7.17 -17.08 37.20
C ALA A 40 7.37 -16.03 38.33
N GLY A 41 6.25 -15.69 38.99
CA GLY A 41 6.21 -15.51 40.45
C GLY A 41 5.49 -14.27 40.96
N GLY A 42 4.29 -14.44 41.54
CA GLY A 42 3.67 -13.39 42.36
C GLY A 42 2.23 -13.67 42.79
N ALA A 43 2.03 -14.63 43.70
CA ALA A 43 0.75 -14.92 44.35
C ALA A 43 0.30 -13.79 45.30
N GLY A 44 -1.01 -13.50 45.34
CA GLY A 44 -1.66 -12.65 46.34
C GLY A 44 -3.17 -12.85 46.33
N SER A 45 -3.72 -13.28 47.47
CA SER A 45 -5.06 -13.82 47.69
C SER A 45 -6.14 -12.79 48.06
N GLY A 46 -7.40 -13.10 47.75
CA GLY A 46 -8.49 -13.10 48.76
C GLY A 46 -9.65 -12.09 48.62
N GLY A 47 -10.87 -12.61 48.83
CA GLY A 47 -12.07 -11.86 49.29
C GLY A 47 -13.10 -11.58 48.19
N GLU A 48 -14.14 -12.41 48.00
CA GLU A 48 -15.43 -12.47 48.72
C GLU A 48 -16.57 -11.69 48.03
N ALA A 49 -17.72 -12.36 47.96
CA ALA A 49 -18.93 -11.94 47.29
C ALA A 49 -19.65 -10.79 48.01
N GLY A 50 -20.32 -9.93 47.24
CA GLY A 50 -21.22 -8.91 47.77
C GLY A 50 -22.20 -8.41 46.73
N SER A 51 -23.40 -8.98 46.75
CA SER A 51 -24.59 -8.49 46.03
C SER A 51 -25.13 -7.24 46.73
N GLY A 52 -25.39 -6.16 45.98
CA GLY A 52 -26.02 -4.94 46.48
C GLY A 52 -26.51 -4.05 45.34
N VAL A 53 -27.82 -3.84 45.28
CA VAL A 53 -28.55 -3.07 44.25
C VAL A 53 -28.78 -1.63 44.72
N SER A 54 -28.93 -0.72 43.74
CA SER A 54 -29.72 0.54 43.70
C SER A 54 -29.12 1.93 43.99
N GLY A 55 -29.31 2.82 42.99
CA GLY A 55 -29.41 4.29 43.05
C GLY A 55 -28.11 5.01 42.71
N GLY A 56 -28.00 5.97 41.78
CA GLY A 56 -28.96 6.76 41.00
C GLY A 56 -28.30 8.12 40.67
N SER A 57 -28.64 8.69 39.51
CA SER A 57 -28.39 10.07 39.05
C SER A 57 -27.10 10.40 38.29
N SER A 58 -27.21 10.27 36.97
CA SER A 58 -26.97 11.29 35.94
C SER A 58 -26.07 12.50 36.26
N ALA A 59 -24.93 12.55 35.56
CA ALA A 59 -24.46 13.73 34.86
C ALA A 59 -23.90 13.26 33.51
N GLY A 60 -24.38 13.86 32.42
CA GLY A 60 -24.04 13.43 31.07
C GLY A 60 -22.65 13.87 30.65
N GLU A 61 -21.99 13.01 29.87
CA GLU A 61 -20.96 13.28 28.87
C GLU A 61 -20.93 12.06 27.94
N GLY A 62 -20.61 12.27 26.66
CA GLY A 62 -20.93 11.39 25.53
C GLY A 62 -20.60 9.91 25.73
N GLY A 63 -21.48 9.06 25.19
CA GLY A 63 -21.34 7.61 25.24
C GLY A 63 -19.98 7.16 24.71
N SER A 64 -19.13 6.71 25.62
CA SER A 64 -18.06 5.78 25.30
C SER A 64 -18.74 4.46 24.92
N SER A 65 -18.85 4.16 23.63
CA SER A 65 -19.01 2.78 23.20
C SER A 65 -17.88 2.00 23.84
N SER A 66 -18.19 1.13 24.81
CA SER A 66 -17.22 0.14 25.27
C SER A 66 -16.97 -0.73 24.06
N ILE A 67 -15.80 -0.56 23.43
CA ILE A 67 -15.33 -1.41 22.35
C ILE A 67 -15.14 -2.81 22.99
N VAL A 68 -15.92 -3.80 22.54
CA VAL A 68 -15.93 -5.16 23.12
C VAL A 68 -15.52 -6.15 22.05
N CYS A 69 -14.30 -6.62 22.19
CA CYS A 69 -13.79 -7.63 21.29
C CYS A 69 -14.49 -8.98 21.44
N GLY A 70 -14.91 -9.55 20.32
CA GLY A 70 -15.60 -10.84 20.22
C GLY A 70 -17.12 -10.74 20.30
N ASP A 71 -17.70 -9.55 20.08
CA ASP A 71 -19.15 -9.34 20.06
C ASP A 71 -19.75 -9.40 18.64
N GLY A 72 -18.90 -9.60 17.65
CA GLY A 72 -19.21 -9.70 16.23
C GLY A 72 -19.35 -8.34 15.55
N ARG A 73 -18.92 -7.24 16.17
CA ARG A 73 -19.00 -5.89 15.64
C ARG A 73 -17.63 -5.25 15.60
N VAL A 74 -17.25 -4.73 14.44
CA VAL A 74 -16.02 -3.92 14.33
C VAL A 74 -16.39 -2.48 14.69
N GLU A 75 -16.00 -2.04 15.89
CA GLU A 75 -16.30 -0.71 16.42
C GLU A 75 -15.03 0.04 16.86
N GLY A 76 -14.98 1.34 16.60
CA GLY A 76 -13.89 2.20 17.03
C GLY A 76 -12.54 1.83 16.39
N ALA A 77 -11.64 1.24 17.18
CA ALA A 77 -10.25 0.94 16.81
C ALA A 77 -10.01 -0.54 16.49
N GLU A 78 -11.07 -1.37 16.46
CA GLU A 78 -10.95 -2.78 16.10
C GLU A 78 -10.63 -2.93 14.61
N ALA A 79 -9.67 -3.80 14.29
CA ALA A 79 -9.35 -4.15 12.91
C ALA A 79 -10.22 -5.32 12.40
N CYS A 80 -10.72 -6.14 13.32
CA CYS A 80 -11.63 -7.25 13.09
C CYS A 80 -12.42 -7.55 14.37
N ASP A 81 -13.55 -8.23 14.23
CA ASP A 81 -14.26 -8.89 15.34
C ASP A 81 -15.01 -10.09 14.77
N ASP A 82 -14.48 -11.29 14.99
CA ASP A 82 -15.02 -12.54 14.46
C ASP A 82 -16.09 -13.20 15.35
N GLY A 83 -16.59 -12.45 16.33
CA GLY A 83 -17.62 -12.90 17.27
C GLY A 83 -17.11 -13.88 18.33
N ASN A 84 -15.79 -13.98 18.52
CA ASN A 84 -15.21 -14.81 19.57
C ASN A 84 -13.89 -14.22 20.14
N THR A 85 -13.23 -14.93 21.06
CA THR A 85 -11.99 -14.46 21.73
C THR A 85 -10.86 -15.50 21.63
N THR A 86 -10.97 -16.41 20.68
CA THR A 86 -10.00 -17.46 20.42
C THR A 86 -8.77 -16.83 19.76
N PRO A 87 -7.56 -17.01 20.32
CA PRO A 87 -6.37 -16.46 19.70
C PRO A 87 -5.91 -17.33 18.51
N ASN A 88 -5.30 -16.69 17.52
CA ASN A 88 -4.68 -17.28 16.31
C ASN A 88 -5.68 -17.94 15.32
N ASP A 89 -6.93 -17.50 15.28
CA ASP A 89 -7.91 -17.88 14.25
C ASP A 89 -8.14 -16.80 13.19
N GLY A 90 -7.32 -15.74 13.24
CA GLY A 90 -7.37 -14.61 12.34
C GLY A 90 -7.73 -13.31 13.02
N CYS A 91 -8.35 -13.34 14.19
CA CYS A 91 -8.71 -12.14 14.94
C CYS A 91 -8.33 -12.20 16.43
N THR A 92 -7.04 -12.04 16.75
CA THR A 92 -6.59 -12.02 18.16
C THR A 92 -6.65 -10.62 18.76
N SER A 93 -7.36 -10.48 19.88
CA SER A 93 -7.48 -9.20 20.59
C SER A 93 -7.99 -8.05 19.70
N CYS A 94 -8.85 -8.39 18.72
CA CYS A 94 -9.39 -7.49 17.70
C CYS A 94 -8.35 -6.82 16.80
N GLY A 95 -7.15 -7.39 16.78
CA GLY A 95 -6.18 -7.23 15.70
C GLY A 95 -6.29 -8.39 14.73
N ILE A 96 -6.10 -8.10 13.45
CA ILE A 96 -5.97 -9.15 12.43
C ILE A 96 -4.63 -9.86 12.65
N ASP A 97 -4.67 -11.19 12.72
CA ASP A 97 -3.45 -11.99 12.89
C ASP A 97 -2.58 -11.97 11.63
N ASP A 98 -1.26 -12.10 11.81
CA ASP A 98 -0.33 -12.18 10.70
C ASP A 98 -0.67 -13.33 9.75
N GLY A 99 -0.75 -13.02 8.46
CA GLY A 99 -1.12 -14.00 7.44
C GLY A 99 -2.62 -14.27 7.36
N PHE A 100 -3.47 -13.45 7.97
CA PHE A 100 -4.92 -13.48 7.76
C PHE A 100 -5.42 -12.21 7.08
N LEU A 101 -6.56 -12.35 6.41
CA LEU A 101 -7.41 -11.24 5.98
C LEU A 101 -8.80 -11.44 6.57
N CYS A 102 -9.27 -10.46 7.32
CA CYS A 102 -10.59 -10.47 7.95
C CYS A 102 -11.54 -9.52 7.23
N GLN A 103 -12.77 -9.96 6.98
CA GLN A 103 -13.77 -9.17 6.28
C GLN A 103 -15.17 -9.35 6.83
N GLY A 104 -15.99 -8.30 6.72
CA GLY A 104 -17.37 -8.32 7.15
C GLY A 104 -17.54 -8.11 8.66
N GLN A 105 -18.79 -8.18 9.09
CA GLN A 105 -19.21 -7.97 10.47
C GLN A 105 -20.37 -8.92 10.81
N PRO A 106 -20.17 -9.98 11.62
CA PRO A 106 -18.90 -10.42 12.20
C PRO A 106 -17.82 -10.69 11.14
N SER A 107 -16.57 -10.44 11.49
CA SER A 107 -15.42 -10.68 10.63
C SER A 107 -15.26 -12.17 10.35
N VAL A 108 -15.05 -12.51 9.08
CA VAL A 108 -14.62 -13.84 8.64
C VAL A 108 -13.17 -13.69 8.23
N CYS A 109 -12.30 -14.41 8.93
CA CYS A 109 -10.86 -14.37 8.70
C CYS A 109 -10.40 -15.61 7.94
N GLU A 110 -9.66 -15.39 6.85
CA GLU A 110 -9.12 -16.46 6.02
C GLU A 110 -7.61 -16.30 5.88
N LEU A 111 -6.92 -17.42 5.63
CA LEU A 111 -5.48 -17.41 5.37
C LEU A 111 -5.19 -16.56 4.14
N SER A 112 -4.16 -15.72 4.27
CA SER A 112 -3.69 -14.84 3.23
C SER A 112 -2.26 -15.13 2.84
N THR A 113 -2.01 -15.15 1.53
CA THR A 113 -0.65 -15.21 0.99
C THR A 113 -0.16 -13.80 0.71
N ARG A 114 0.96 -13.41 1.33
CA ARG A 114 1.66 -12.16 1.00
C ARG A 114 2.61 -12.41 -0.16
N ILE A 115 2.34 -11.76 -1.29
CA ILE A 115 3.21 -11.73 -2.47
C ILE A 115 3.97 -10.41 -2.45
N VAL A 116 5.29 -10.46 -2.57
CA VAL A 116 6.14 -9.25 -2.65
C VAL A 116 6.91 -9.28 -3.96
N VAL A 117 6.76 -8.24 -4.75
CA VAL A 117 7.54 -8.02 -5.99
C VAL A 117 8.34 -6.76 -5.83
N THR A 118 9.64 -6.84 -6.10
CA THR A 118 10.57 -5.72 -5.95
C THR A 118 11.39 -5.57 -7.23
N GLU A 119 11.42 -4.36 -7.77
CA GLU A 119 12.30 -3.93 -8.86
C GLU A 119 13.26 -2.87 -8.33
N GLY A 120 14.55 -2.98 -8.67
CA GLY A 120 15.62 -2.17 -8.07
C GLY A 120 16.25 -2.81 -6.81
N PRO A 121 17.13 -2.09 -6.08
CA PRO A 121 17.59 -0.72 -6.31
C PRO A 121 18.46 -0.57 -7.57
N GLY A 122 18.78 0.68 -7.94
CA GLY A 122 19.61 1.00 -9.10
C GLY A 122 18.88 0.97 -10.44
N LEU A 123 17.56 1.13 -10.45
CA LEU A 123 16.78 1.27 -11.69
C LEU A 123 17.22 2.51 -12.49
N GLY A 124 17.46 3.63 -11.80
CA GLY A 124 17.92 4.88 -12.42
C GLY A 124 16.98 5.40 -13.51
N ILE A 125 15.68 5.14 -13.38
CA ILE A 125 14.67 5.53 -14.36
C ILE A 125 14.36 7.01 -14.15
N SER A 126 14.78 7.86 -15.10
CA SER A 126 14.53 9.31 -15.06
C SER A 126 13.04 9.61 -14.96
N ILE A 127 12.65 10.41 -13.98
CA ILE A 127 11.29 10.97 -13.91
C ILE A 127 11.20 12.08 -14.96
N PRO A 128 10.19 12.08 -15.84
CA PRO A 128 10.01 13.13 -16.82
C PRO A 128 9.77 14.48 -16.12
N ASP A 129 10.78 15.35 -16.19
CA ASP A 129 10.65 16.78 -15.93
C ASP A 129 10.05 17.43 -17.18
N ASP A 130 9.24 18.48 -17.04
CA ASP A 130 8.72 19.33 -18.12
C ASP A 130 7.73 18.75 -19.15
N SER A 131 7.47 17.43 -19.18
CA SER A 131 6.55 16.82 -20.15
C SER A 131 5.09 16.79 -19.68
N ARG A 132 4.53 17.97 -19.37
CA ARG A 132 3.10 18.23 -19.09
C ARG A 132 2.35 17.02 -18.47
N TYR A 133 2.66 16.67 -17.23
CA TYR A 133 1.79 15.78 -16.46
C TYR A 133 0.33 16.24 -16.62
N ASP A 134 -0.51 15.43 -17.26
CA ASP A 134 -1.86 15.83 -17.67
C ASP A 134 -2.95 15.10 -16.89
N GLY A 135 -2.58 14.53 -15.74
CA GLY A 135 -3.45 13.67 -14.93
C GLY A 135 -3.49 12.23 -15.43
N SER A 136 -2.98 11.92 -16.63
CA SER A 136 -3.02 10.57 -17.18
C SER A 136 -1.74 9.79 -16.88
N VAL A 137 -1.90 8.47 -16.68
CA VAL A 137 -0.78 7.52 -16.55
C VAL A 137 0.14 7.56 -17.78
N ALA A 138 -0.38 7.91 -18.96
CA ALA A 138 0.40 7.99 -20.19
C ALA A 138 1.41 9.16 -20.21
N SER A 139 1.22 10.16 -19.35
CA SER A 139 2.16 11.27 -19.15
C SER A 139 3.21 10.99 -18.07
N MET A 140 3.16 9.81 -17.43
CA MET A 140 4.05 9.41 -16.34
C MET A 140 5.09 8.39 -16.82
N GLU A 141 6.15 8.20 -16.03
CA GLU A 141 7.11 7.11 -16.21
C GLU A 141 6.79 5.97 -15.24
N CYS A 142 6.78 4.73 -15.72
CA CYS A 142 6.24 3.60 -14.97
C CYS A 142 7.24 2.46 -14.81
N VAL A 143 7.26 1.88 -13.62
CA VAL A 143 7.91 0.59 -13.34
C VAL A 143 6.86 -0.52 -13.39
N THR A 144 7.08 -1.51 -14.26
CA THR A 144 6.25 -2.70 -14.34
C THR A 144 6.67 -3.73 -13.29
N LEU A 145 5.70 -4.20 -12.52
CA LEU A 145 5.85 -5.19 -11.45
C LEU A 145 5.05 -6.45 -11.81
N PRO A 146 5.69 -7.49 -12.38
CA PRO A 146 4.99 -8.70 -12.80
C PRO A 146 4.63 -9.55 -11.57
N VAL A 147 3.36 -9.56 -11.18
CA VAL A 147 2.86 -10.33 -10.04
C VAL A 147 2.31 -11.67 -10.51
N ALA A 148 2.93 -12.76 -10.06
CA ALA A 148 2.43 -14.11 -10.27
C ALA A 148 1.62 -14.57 -9.05
N ALA A 149 0.37 -15.00 -9.27
CA ALA A 149 -0.50 -15.51 -8.21
C ALA A 149 -1.25 -16.77 -8.66
N GLY A 150 -1.78 -17.52 -7.69
CA GLY A 150 -2.59 -18.71 -7.95
C GLY A 150 -3.87 -18.39 -8.75
N ILE A 151 -4.38 -19.37 -9.49
CA ILE A 151 -5.64 -19.21 -10.23
C ILE A 151 -6.75 -18.87 -9.23
N GLY A 152 -7.43 -17.75 -9.48
CA GLY A 152 -8.53 -17.34 -8.63
C GLY A 152 -8.13 -16.50 -7.41
N ALA A 153 -6.85 -16.22 -7.19
CA ALA A 153 -6.40 -15.30 -6.14
C ALA A 153 -7.03 -13.90 -6.31
N ARG A 154 -7.45 -13.31 -5.21
CA ARG A 154 -8.05 -11.98 -5.16
C ARG A 154 -7.26 -11.05 -4.26
N VAL A 155 -7.18 -9.78 -4.67
CA VAL A 155 -6.52 -8.75 -3.88
C VAL A 155 -7.31 -8.54 -2.60
N GLY A 156 -6.64 -8.69 -1.46
CA GLY A 156 -7.18 -8.34 -0.15
C GLY A 156 -6.62 -7.03 0.37
N LYS A 157 -5.29 -6.86 0.33
CA LYS A 157 -4.59 -5.64 0.75
C LYS A 157 -3.40 -5.39 -0.18
N VAL A 158 -3.06 -4.13 -0.40
CA VAL A 158 -1.89 -3.71 -1.17
C VAL A 158 -1.08 -2.69 -0.36
N GLU A 159 0.25 -2.76 -0.46
CA GLU A 159 1.17 -1.75 0.06
C GLU A 159 2.25 -1.45 -0.99
N LEU A 160 2.62 -0.18 -1.12
CA LEU A 160 3.68 0.30 -1.98
C LEU A 160 4.84 0.81 -1.14
N VAL A 161 6.07 0.39 -1.46
CA VAL A 161 7.30 1.03 -0.96
C VAL A 161 8.09 1.50 -2.16
N ILE A 162 8.51 2.77 -2.15
CA ILE A 162 9.18 3.37 -3.32
C ILE A 162 10.38 4.22 -2.88
N GLY A 163 11.51 4.00 -3.55
CA GLY A 163 12.74 4.78 -3.40
C GLY A 163 12.92 5.69 -4.61
N ILE A 164 12.85 7.00 -4.38
CA ILE A 164 13.00 8.04 -5.40
C ILE A 164 14.10 9.01 -4.96
N GLN A 165 14.95 9.41 -5.90
CA GLN A 165 15.81 10.58 -5.74
C GLN A 165 15.18 11.73 -6.49
N HIS A 166 14.67 12.74 -5.79
CA HIS A 166 14.04 13.90 -6.43
C HIS A 166 13.96 15.08 -5.44
N PRO A 167 14.30 16.31 -5.86
CA PRO A 167 14.14 17.49 -5.04
C PRO A 167 12.70 18.02 -5.09
N PHE A 168 12.15 18.53 -3.99
CA PHE A 168 10.76 19.02 -3.92
C PHE A 168 9.71 17.91 -4.13
N VAL A 169 9.39 17.23 -3.04
CA VAL A 169 8.34 16.21 -3.01
C VAL A 169 6.97 16.75 -3.41
N GLY A 170 6.73 18.05 -3.20
CA GLY A 170 5.52 18.78 -3.58
C GLY A 170 5.23 18.84 -5.07
N ASP A 171 6.17 18.41 -5.92
CA ASP A 171 5.97 18.38 -7.37
C ASP A 171 5.69 16.97 -7.89
N LEU A 172 5.93 15.94 -7.07
CA LEU A 172 5.70 14.57 -7.48
C LEU A 172 4.23 14.18 -7.48
N VAL A 173 3.88 13.32 -8.42
CA VAL A 173 2.65 12.55 -8.42
C VAL A 173 2.99 11.07 -8.58
N ILE A 174 2.40 10.23 -7.74
CA ILE A 174 2.62 8.78 -7.75
C ILE A 174 1.29 8.07 -7.95
N LYS A 175 1.22 7.16 -8.93
CA LYS A 175 0.04 6.33 -9.20
C LYS A 175 0.39 4.85 -9.18
N VAL A 176 -0.55 4.03 -8.72
CA VAL A 176 -0.51 2.58 -8.85
C VAL A 176 -1.62 2.16 -9.80
N VAL A 177 -1.30 1.26 -10.72
CA VAL A 177 -2.25 0.69 -11.68
C VAL A 177 -2.30 -0.82 -11.50
N SER A 178 -3.50 -1.37 -11.34
CA SER A 178 -3.70 -2.81 -11.26
C SER A 178 -3.72 -3.46 -12.65
N PRO A 179 -3.58 -4.80 -12.75
CA PRO A 179 -3.63 -5.51 -14.03
C PRO A 179 -4.94 -5.36 -14.81
N THR A 180 -6.03 -4.99 -14.12
CA THR A 180 -7.34 -4.72 -14.74
C THR A 180 -7.47 -3.28 -15.26
N GLY A 181 -6.51 -2.41 -14.94
CA GLY A 181 -6.48 -1.00 -15.33
C GLY A 181 -7.13 -0.05 -14.32
N THR A 182 -7.45 -0.52 -13.11
CA THR A 182 -7.86 0.38 -12.02
C THR A 182 -6.67 1.22 -11.59
N VAL A 183 -6.88 2.51 -11.34
CA VAL A 183 -5.82 3.47 -11.03
C VAL A 183 -6.09 4.11 -9.68
N LEU A 184 -5.07 4.12 -8.82
CA LEU A 184 -5.03 4.87 -7.57
C LEU A 184 -3.94 5.92 -7.65
N THR A 185 -4.28 7.16 -7.32
CA THR A 185 -3.31 8.22 -7.03
C THR A 185 -2.92 8.11 -5.57
N VAL A 186 -1.67 7.75 -5.32
CA VAL A 186 -1.14 7.46 -3.99
C VAL A 186 -0.62 8.74 -3.33
N LEU A 187 0.00 9.61 -4.12
CA LEU A 187 0.52 10.90 -3.68
C LEU A 187 0.26 11.91 -4.80
N SER A 188 -0.28 13.07 -4.44
CA SER A 188 -0.60 14.15 -5.38
C SER A 188 -0.05 15.47 -4.87
N ARG A 189 1.19 15.80 -5.23
CA ARG A 189 1.80 17.12 -4.97
C ARG A 189 1.63 17.63 -3.51
N PRO A 190 2.24 16.97 -2.52
CA PRO A 190 2.11 17.33 -1.10
C PRO A 190 2.24 18.83 -0.83
N GLY A 191 1.33 19.37 -0.01
CA GLY A 191 1.27 20.79 0.32
C GLY A 191 0.55 21.67 -0.71
N VAL A 192 0.13 21.13 -1.86
CA VAL A 192 -0.68 21.84 -2.87
C VAL A 192 -2.11 21.33 -2.83
N SER A 193 -3.09 22.23 -2.77
CA SER A 193 -4.46 21.87 -3.12
C SER A 193 -4.63 21.89 -4.64
N ASP A 194 -4.34 20.79 -5.32
CA ASP A 194 -4.48 20.69 -6.78
C ASP A 194 -5.98 20.59 -7.17
N PRO A 195 -6.58 21.61 -7.82
CA PRO A 195 -7.98 21.57 -8.23
C PRO A 195 -8.32 20.55 -9.33
N GLY A 196 -7.35 19.95 -10.02
CA GLY A 196 -7.61 19.16 -11.22
C GLY A 196 -6.65 18.03 -11.56
N ASP A 197 -5.77 17.60 -10.65
CA ASP A 197 -4.73 16.57 -10.92
C ASP A 197 -3.89 16.88 -12.16
N THR A 198 -3.71 18.18 -12.42
CA THR A 198 -3.15 18.74 -13.66
C THR A 198 -2.51 20.11 -13.39
N SER A 199 -2.46 20.54 -12.13
CA SER A 199 -2.03 21.91 -11.83
C SER A 199 -0.52 21.99 -11.83
N PHE A 200 0.00 23.06 -12.45
CA PHE A 200 1.42 23.40 -12.51
C PHE A 200 1.68 24.71 -11.76
N GLY A 201 2.88 24.91 -11.22
CA GLY A 201 3.40 26.22 -10.81
C GLY A 201 2.94 26.76 -9.46
N SER A 202 2.37 25.92 -8.60
CA SER A 202 2.18 26.22 -7.16
C SER A 202 3.25 25.45 -6.39
N ASN A 203 4.09 26.12 -5.61
CA ASN A 203 5.12 25.45 -4.82
C ASN A 203 4.45 24.53 -3.79
N GLY A 204 4.61 23.21 -3.95
CA GLY A 204 4.29 22.26 -2.91
C GLY A 204 5.34 22.23 -1.82
N ASP A 205 5.39 21.15 -1.05
CA ASP A 205 6.40 20.96 -0.03
C ASP A 205 7.81 20.87 -0.67
N SER A 206 8.75 21.61 -0.09
CA SER A 206 10.11 21.77 -0.62
C SER A 206 11.13 20.79 -0.02
N SER A 207 10.66 19.81 0.74
CA SER A 207 11.48 18.70 1.21
C SER A 207 11.83 17.76 0.05
N ASN A 208 12.93 17.04 0.17
CA ASN A 208 13.42 16.14 -0.87
C ASN A 208 13.07 14.68 -0.55
N LEU A 209 13.10 13.85 -1.58
CA LEU A 209 13.23 12.40 -1.46
C LEU A 209 14.66 11.98 -1.84
N GLU A 210 15.23 11.07 -1.07
CA GLU A 210 16.50 10.41 -1.40
C GLU A 210 16.25 8.91 -1.58
N ALA A 211 16.80 8.32 -2.65
CA ALA A 211 16.57 6.92 -3.00
C ALA A 211 16.95 5.94 -1.86
N ALA A 212 17.93 6.30 -1.03
CA ALA A 212 18.37 5.51 0.11
C ALA A 212 17.39 5.50 1.30
N HIS A 213 16.35 6.34 1.27
CA HIS A 213 15.34 6.51 2.31
C HIS A 213 13.94 6.34 1.71
N PRO A 214 13.56 5.10 1.33
CA PRO A 214 12.27 4.85 0.68
C PRO A 214 11.10 5.16 1.61
N VAL A 215 9.99 5.61 1.01
CA VAL A 215 8.72 5.85 1.69
C VAL A 215 7.74 4.72 1.40
N ARG A 216 6.88 4.43 2.37
CA ARG A 216 5.84 3.40 2.31
C ARG A 216 4.46 4.04 2.29
N PHE A 217 3.60 3.49 1.46
CA PHE A 217 2.19 3.83 1.37
C PHE A 217 1.32 2.60 1.64
N ALA A 218 0.36 2.77 2.53
CA ALA A 218 -0.59 1.72 2.89
C ALA A 218 -1.90 2.34 3.41
N ASP A 219 -3.00 1.60 3.29
CA ASP A 219 -4.26 2.01 3.90
C ASP A 219 -4.18 1.91 5.44
N GLY A 220 -4.82 2.86 6.13
CA GLY A 220 -4.88 2.90 7.60
C GLY A 220 -3.69 3.58 8.28
N GLU A 221 -2.71 4.07 7.53
CA GLU A 221 -1.61 4.85 8.08
C GLU A 221 -2.09 6.21 8.65
N GLU A 222 -1.52 6.63 9.77
CA GLU A 222 -1.98 7.84 10.48
C GLU A 222 -1.75 9.14 9.71
N ARG A 223 -0.72 9.17 8.86
CA ARG A 223 -0.25 10.37 8.17
C ARG A 223 -0.72 10.37 6.73
N SER A 224 -1.42 11.41 6.31
CA SER A 224 -1.77 11.58 4.90
C SER A 224 -0.54 11.91 4.05
N ALA A 225 -0.44 11.33 2.85
CA ALA A 225 0.58 11.68 1.87
C ALA A 225 0.58 13.19 1.52
N GLU A 226 -0.56 13.89 1.61
CA GLU A 226 -0.61 15.36 1.43
C GLU A 226 0.26 16.14 2.40
N THR A 227 0.52 15.55 3.56
CA THR A 227 1.29 16.18 4.64
C THR A 227 2.76 15.78 4.62
N MET A 228 3.20 15.06 3.60
CA MET A 228 4.60 14.65 3.44
C MET A 228 5.53 15.86 3.42
N GLY A 229 6.62 15.81 4.19
CA GLY A 229 7.58 16.92 4.33
C GLY A 229 7.16 18.04 5.30
N ASN A 230 5.89 18.12 5.71
CA ASN A 230 5.37 19.27 6.46
C ASN A 230 5.98 19.53 7.85
N SER A 231 6.81 18.59 8.34
CA SER A 231 7.44 18.66 9.65
C SER A 231 8.92 19.07 9.62
N ILE A 232 9.46 19.27 8.42
CA ILE A 232 10.85 19.64 8.16
C ILE A 232 10.94 20.88 7.27
N GLY A 233 12.13 21.47 7.20
CA GLY A 233 12.39 22.62 6.36
C GLY A 233 12.82 22.23 4.95
N GLY A 234 12.65 23.13 3.99
CA GLY A 234 13.02 22.89 2.59
C GLY A 234 14.46 22.40 2.41
N GLY A 235 14.64 21.47 1.47
CA GLY A 235 15.90 20.77 1.19
C GLY A 235 16.27 19.67 2.20
N SER A 236 15.54 19.52 3.30
CA SER A 236 15.64 18.35 4.19
C SER A 236 14.96 17.15 3.55
N VAL A 237 15.25 15.95 4.03
CA VAL A 237 14.85 14.69 3.38
C VAL A 237 13.77 14.00 4.20
N VAL A 238 12.63 13.71 3.58
CA VAL A 238 11.54 12.94 4.18
C VAL A 238 12.03 11.56 4.61
N CYS A 239 11.48 11.00 5.68
CA CYS A 239 11.86 9.72 6.30
C CYS A 239 13.24 9.73 6.97
N LYS A 240 14.24 10.39 6.39
CA LYS A 240 15.58 10.54 6.96
C LYS A 240 15.62 11.55 8.11
N ASP A 241 15.12 12.75 7.88
CA ASP A 241 15.30 13.88 8.80
C ASP A 241 14.11 14.06 9.77
N ASP A 242 12.93 13.52 9.43
CA ASP A 242 11.73 13.56 10.28
C ASP A 242 11.32 12.21 10.87
N ASN A 243 11.97 11.11 10.46
CA ASN A 243 11.63 9.74 10.84
C ASN A 243 10.15 9.40 10.56
N ARG A 244 9.57 9.98 9.48
CA ARG A 244 8.22 9.70 8.98
C ARG A 244 8.33 9.07 7.60
N CYS A 245 8.15 7.76 7.54
CA CYS A 245 8.32 6.99 6.31
C CYS A 245 7.00 6.42 5.78
N ASP A 246 5.98 6.31 6.64
CA ASP A 246 4.70 5.68 6.32
C ASP A 246 3.57 6.71 6.18
N TYR A 247 2.81 6.55 5.09
CA TYR A 247 1.75 7.48 4.68
C TYR A 247 0.52 6.74 4.12
N ALA A 248 -0.66 7.27 4.40
CA ALA A 248 -1.91 6.88 3.75
C ALA A 248 -1.99 7.53 2.37
N PRO A 249 -2.56 6.85 1.36
CA PRO A 249 -2.81 7.44 0.06
C PRO A 249 -3.58 8.75 0.18
N ALA A 250 -3.16 9.74 -0.62
CA ALA A 250 -3.89 10.98 -0.79
C ALA A 250 -4.07 11.28 -2.29
N PRO A 251 -5.22 10.85 -2.85
CA PRO A 251 -5.48 11.04 -4.28
C PRO A 251 -5.85 12.47 -4.65
N GLU A 252 -6.35 13.25 -3.69
CA GLU A 252 -6.99 14.56 -3.92
C GLU A 252 -8.06 14.50 -5.02
N ARG A 253 -7.76 15.04 -6.21
CA ARG A 253 -8.61 15.04 -7.39
C ARG A 253 -8.26 13.95 -8.40
N GLY A 254 -7.14 13.26 -8.19
CA GLY A 254 -6.72 12.13 -9.02
C GLY A 254 -7.63 10.92 -8.86
N PRO A 255 -7.50 9.92 -9.74
CA PRO A 255 -8.29 8.69 -9.67
C PRO A 255 -8.03 7.91 -8.38
N GLY A 256 -9.06 7.22 -7.91
CA GLY A 256 -9.02 6.36 -6.73
C GLY A 256 -9.29 7.08 -5.41
N THR A 257 -9.34 6.30 -4.35
CA THR A 257 -9.57 6.71 -2.96
C THR A 257 -8.51 6.13 -2.02
N SER A 258 -8.16 4.86 -2.20
CA SER A 258 -7.26 4.08 -1.34
C SER A 258 -6.85 2.78 -2.02
N PHE A 259 -5.91 2.01 -1.44
CA PHE A 259 -5.55 0.69 -1.97
C PHE A 259 -6.72 -0.31 -1.95
N ALA A 260 -7.73 -0.07 -1.10
CA ALA A 260 -8.97 -0.83 -1.07
C ALA A 260 -9.77 -0.76 -2.39
N ASP A 261 -9.48 0.17 -3.30
CA ASP A 261 -10.12 0.18 -4.63
C ASP A 261 -9.75 -1.04 -5.47
N PHE A 262 -8.61 -1.69 -5.18
CA PHE A 262 -8.18 -2.92 -5.85
C PHE A 262 -8.83 -4.18 -5.26
N PHE A 263 -9.63 -4.03 -4.21
CA PHE A 263 -10.18 -5.16 -3.47
C PHE A 263 -11.01 -6.08 -4.37
N LEU A 264 -10.78 -7.40 -4.25
CA LEU A 264 -11.37 -8.45 -5.08
C LEU A 264 -11.04 -8.38 -6.58
N GLU A 265 -10.05 -7.58 -6.98
CA GLU A 265 -9.50 -7.68 -8.33
C GLU A 265 -8.62 -8.94 -8.48
N PRO A 266 -8.45 -9.46 -9.70
CA PRO A 266 -7.44 -10.46 -10.00
C PRO A 266 -6.03 -9.96 -9.64
N VAL A 267 -5.29 -10.75 -8.87
CA VAL A 267 -3.93 -10.38 -8.41
C VAL A 267 -2.90 -10.51 -9.54
N ALA A 268 -3.02 -11.58 -10.33
CA ALA A 268 -2.01 -11.95 -11.30
C ALA A 268 -2.00 -11.01 -12.51
N GLY A 269 -0.81 -10.55 -12.88
CA GLY A 269 -0.58 -9.70 -14.04
C GLY A 269 0.43 -8.59 -13.76
N ASP A 270 0.52 -7.67 -14.70
CA ASP A 270 1.44 -6.54 -14.61
C ASP A 270 0.78 -5.41 -13.82
N TRP A 271 1.33 -5.15 -12.63
CA TRP A 271 1.04 -3.93 -11.87
C TRP A 271 2.01 -2.84 -12.32
N LEU A 272 1.57 -1.58 -12.26
CA LEU A 272 2.44 -0.44 -12.57
C LEU A 272 2.54 0.48 -11.36
N ALA A 273 3.75 0.95 -11.07
CA ALA A 273 3.99 2.11 -10.21
C ALA A 273 4.54 3.24 -11.09
N CYS A 274 3.78 4.31 -11.21
CA CYS A 274 4.08 5.41 -12.12
C CYS A 274 4.37 6.70 -11.35
N VAL A 275 5.39 7.44 -11.78
CA VAL A 275 5.82 8.69 -11.18
C VAL A 275 5.90 9.77 -12.25
N ALA A 276 5.40 10.94 -11.92
CA ALA A 276 5.54 12.14 -12.75
C ALA A 276 5.95 13.32 -11.88
N ASP A 277 6.52 14.32 -12.55
CA ASP A 277 6.78 15.63 -12.00
C ASP A 277 5.77 16.64 -12.56
N GLY A 278 5.09 17.33 -11.65
CA GLY A 278 4.04 18.32 -11.89
C GLY A 278 4.54 19.77 -11.88
N ASP A 279 5.82 20.02 -11.63
CA ASP A 279 6.46 21.32 -11.83
C ASP A 279 7.72 21.19 -12.70
N SER A 280 8.49 22.26 -12.85
CA SER A 280 9.58 22.34 -13.82
C SER A 280 10.93 22.63 -13.16
N ASN A 281 11.97 22.02 -13.72
CA ASN A 281 13.40 22.17 -13.37
C ASN A 281 13.88 21.35 -12.16
N ASP A 282 13.10 20.37 -11.73
CA ASP A 282 13.44 19.46 -10.65
C ASP A 282 13.68 18.05 -11.21
N PHE A 283 14.96 17.69 -11.35
CA PHE A 283 15.32 16.41 -11.94
C PHE A 283 15.44 15.32 -10.89
N GLY A 284 14.86 14.16 -11.17
CA GLY A 284 14.98 12.98 -10.33
C GLY A 284 14.84 11.66 -11.07
N PHE A 285 14.91 10.57 -10.32
CA PHE A 285 14.77 9.22 -10.84
C PHE A 285 14.14 8.27 -9.81
N ILE A 286 13.47 7.25 -10.34
CA ILE A 286 13.01 6.09 -9.57
C ILE A 286 14.19 5.12 -9.43
N ASP A 287 14.53 4.76 -8.20
CA ASP A 287 15.63 3.82 -7.89
C ASP A 287 15.13 2.41 -7.58
N ALA A 288 14.05 2.31 -6.81
CA ALA A 288 13.46 1.04 -6.39
C ALA A 288 11.94 1.16 -6.20
N VAL A 289 11.22 0.08 -6.50
CA VAL A 289 9.80 -0.07 -6.21
C VAL A 289 9.55 -1.46 -5.66
N SER A 290 8.83 -1.56 -4.55
CA SER A 290 8.35 -2.82 -3.99
C SER A 290 6.85 -2.76 -3.76
N LEU A 291 6.12 -3.73 -4.30
CA LEU A 291 4.68 -3.89 -4.10
C LEU A 291 4.42 -5.16 -3.29
N SER A 292 3.74 -5.02 -2.16
CA SER A 292 3.24 -6.15 -1.38
C SER A 292 1.74 -6.29 -1.64
N VAL A 293 1.29 -7.48 -2.02
CA VAL A 293 -0.13 -7.80 -2.22
C VAL A 293 -0.48 -9.01 -1.36
N TRP A 294 -1.44 -8.85 -0.47
CA TRP A 294 -2.03 -9.93 0.31
C TRP A 294 -3.22 -10.48 -0.45
N THR A 295 -3.26 -11.79 -0.61
CA THR A 295 -4.29 -12.46 -1.40
C THR A 295 -5.15 -13.37 -0.55
N GLY A 296 -6.44 -13.42 -0.84
CA GLY A 296 -7.39 -14.44 -0.37
C GLY A 296 -8.06 -15.14 -1.54
#